data_AF-A0A6G1K6E0-F1
#
_entry.id   AF-A0A6G1K6E0-F1
#
_cell.length_a   1.000
_cell.length_b   1.000
_cell.length_c   1.000
_cell.angle_alpha   90.00
_cell.angle_beta   90.00
_cell.angle_gamma   90.00
#
_symmetry.space_group_name_H-M   'P 1'
#
loop_
_entity.id
_entity.type
_entity.pdbx_description
1 polymer ?
#
loop_
_entity_poly.entity_id
_entity_poly.type
_entity_poly.pdbx_seq_one_letter_code
_entity_poly.pdbx_strand_id
1 'polypeptide(L)'
;MTSSADHKPLKNAPKVPAVAKPSSSVLLISPTNQILFLHRVRTSSSFASAHVFPGGALSKTHDGPIPAPEDPMRHTDGPAYRLAAIRETFEESGILLATSKKTGRLFTEISDEEREQGRRDVHSGKVKFIDLMENWGAVPDVEGLKPFTRWITPENVPKRFSTQMYIYLLPLAQISSASDSSSSGLKAEEDEIVIPTPTHDGGIEHTAARFLPANKWINLARQNRIILFPPQFLLTLLLSTYLAPTVTGPDSPIPSLSQLQAERDALLSFLYKPRTYAGEPEVSFAEACISPVALGKGEYGDKGQDGVGGVGRDTAVLVLDRPGNEVQGRGRRGLKEWVVTTKFVKTGPSDVDVRRREDVLGTTRVAGKL
;
A
#
# COMPACT_ATOMS: atom_id res chain seq x y z
N MET A 1 10.78 -2.11 -6.04
CA MET A 1 9.67 -1.49 -6.81
C MET A 1 9.38 -2.07 -8.20
N THR A 2 8.09 -2.26 -8.54
CA THR A 2 7.59 -2.72 -9.85
C THR A 2 7.37 -1.56 -10.83
N SER A 3 7.65 -1.76 -12.12
CA SER A 3 7.37 -0.83 -13.22
C SER A 3 6.08 -1.17 -13.96
N SER A 4 5.53 -0.25 -14.76
CA SER A 4 4.35 -0.55 -15.59
C SER A 4 4.56 -1.71 -16.57
N ALA A 5 5.80 -1.96 -16.99
CA ALA A 5 6.15 -3.10 -17.83
C ALA A 5 6.00 -4.45 -17.11
N ASP A 6 6.16 -4.48 -15.78
CA ASP A 6 6.05 -5.70 -14.98
C ASP A 6 4.61 -6.19 -14.85
N HIS A 7 3.63 -5.31 -15.08
CA HIS A 7 2.20 -5.58 -14.96
C HIS A 7 1.50 -5.82 -16.30
N LYS A 8 2.26 -5.86 -17.41
CA LYS A 8 1.67 -6.05 -18.74
C LYS A 8 1.31 -7.54 -18.95
N PRO A 9 0.06 -7.86 -19.32
CA PRO A 9 -0.34 -9.25 -19.57
C PRO A 9 0.38 -9.87 -20.76
N LEU A 10 0.42 -11.19 -20.75
CA LEU A 10 0.90 -11.97 -21.88
C LEU A 10 -0.16 -12.04 -22.97
N LYS A 11 0.26 -11.88 -24.24
CA LYS A 11 -0.64 -12.00 -25.40
C LYS A 11 -1.24 -13.41 -25.54
N ASN A 12 -0.54 -14.42 -25.02
CA ASN A 12 -1.02 -15.79 -24.84
C ASN A 12 -0.73 -16.20 -23.39
N ALA A 13 -1.77 -16.48 -22.60
CA ALA A 13 -1.58 -16.96 -21.25
C ALA A 13 -0.78 -18.29 -21.25
N PRO A 14 0.21 -18.45 -20.37
CA PRO A 14 0.98 -19.69 -20.28
C PRO A 14 0.05 -20.81 -19.78
N LYS A 15 0.28 -22.04 -20.26
CA LYS A 15 -0.53 -23.21 -19.85
C LYS A 15 -0.51 -23.45 -18.33
N VAL A 16 0.54 -23.00 -17.65
CA VAL A 16 0.66 -23.01 -16.19
C VAL A 16 1.01 -21.59 -15.74
N PRO A 17 0.17 -20.95 -14.90
CA PRO A 17 0.46 -19.63 -14.35
C PRO A 17 1.75 -19.62 -13.53
N ALA A 18 2.47 -18.49 -13.52
CA ALA A 18 3.64 -18.33 -12.67
C ALA A 18 3.24 -18.37 -11.18
N VAL A 19 4.06 -18.98 -10.32
CA VAL A 19 3.81 -19.00 -8.87
C VAL A 19 3.90 -17.58 -8.32
N ALA A 20 2.86 -17.15 -7.58
CA ALA A 20 2.87 -15.85 -6.91
C ALA A 20 3.98 -15.78 -5.84
N LYS A 21 4.87 -14.79 -5.98
CA LYS A 21 5.94 -14.51 -5.01
C LYS A 21 5.34 -13.83 -3.76
N PRO A 22 5.62 -14.31 -2.55
CA PRO A 22 5.14 -13.66 -1.33
C PRO A 22 5.83 -12.29 -1.16
N SER A 23 5.05 -11.27 -0.85
CA SER A 23 5.51 -9.89 -0.67
C SER A 23 4.72 -9.16 0.41
N SER A 24 5.27 -8.05 0.89
CA SER A 24 4.61 -7.16 1.84
C SER A 24 4.67 -5.73 1.36
N SER A 25 3.71 -4.91 1.77
CA SER A 25 3.73 -3.47 1.50
C SER A 25 3.02 -2.69 2.59
N VAL A 26 3.49 -1.46 2.85
CA VAL A 26 3.05 -0.65 3.99
C VAL A 26 2.46 0.66 3.51
N LEU A 27 1.19 0.89 3.83
CA LEU A 27 0.56 2.21 3.78
C LEU A 27 1.02 2.97 5.03
N LEU A 28 2.13 3.68 4.91
CA LEU A 28 2.70 4.46 6.01
C LEU A 28 1.98 5.81 6.13
N ILE A 29 1.41 6.05 7.31
CA ILE A 29 0.62 7.24 7.62
C ILE A 29 1.44 8.16 8.53
N SER A 30 1.61 9.41 8.12
CA SER A 30 2.34 10.42 8.90
C SER A 30 1.59 10.81 10.18
N PRO A 31 2.27 11.47 11.13
CA PRO A 31 1.65 12.11 12.30
C PRO A 31 0.53 13.09 11.93
N THR A 32 0.51 13.63 10.71
CA THR A 32 -0.52 14.54 10.18
C THR A 32 -1.50 13.83 9.23
N ASN A 33 -1.63 12.51 9.33
CA ASN A 33 -2.56 11.67 8.56
C ASN A 33 -2.36 11.72 7.02
N GLN A 34 -1.13 12.00 6.57
CA GLN A 34 -0.76 11.92 5.16
C GLN A 34 -0.22 10.53 4.79
N ILE A 35 -0.32 10.13 3.53
CA ILE A 35 0.13 8.81 3.05
C ILE A 35 1.45 8.95 2.29
N LEU A 36 2.42 8.09 2.62
CA LEU A 36 3.67 7.95 1.89
C LEU A 36 3.45 7.21 0.56
N PHE A 37 3.93 7.80 -0.53
CA PHE A 37 4.17 7.09 -1.78
C PHE A 37 5.62 7.27 -2.21
N LEU A 38 6.14 6.22 -2.85
CA LEU A 38 7.44 6.19 -3.52
C LEU A 38 7.25 6.21 -5.03
N HIS A 39 8.17 6.86 -5.74
CA HIS A 39 8.20 6.90 -7.19
C HIS A 39 9.63 6.95 -7.70
N ARG A 40 10.00 6.00 -8.58
CA ARG A 40 11.31 5.99 -9.23
C ARG A 40 11.35 6.98 -10.38
N VAL A 41 12.16 8.03 -10.24
CA VAL A 41 12.46 9.01 -11.28
C VAL A 41 13.47 8.36 -12.23
N ARG A 42 13.00 7.94 -13.42
CA ARG A 42 13.88 7.51 -14.50
C ARG A 42 14.41 8.72 -15.25
N THR A 43 15.71 8.77 -15.47
CA THR A 43 16.40 9.80 -16.26
C THR A 43 16.20 9.63 -17.79
N SER A 44 15.77 8.45 -18.26
CA SER A 44 15.44 8.19 -19.68
C SER A 44 13.93 8.07 -19.94
N SER A 45 13.43 8.88 -20.87
CA SER A 45 12.03 9.20 -21.16
C SER A 45 11.29 8.19 -22.05
N SER A 46 10.79 7.08 -21.51
CA SER A 46 9.83 6.25 -22.28
C SER A 46 8.66 5.65 -21.51
N PHE A 47 8.66 5.69 -20.17
CA PHE A 47 7.53 5.23 -19.35
C PHE A 47 7.49 6.02 -18.04
N ALA A 48 6.35 6.63 -17.70
CA ALA A 48 6.13 7.14 -16.35
C ALA A 48 6.17 5.97 -15.36
N SER A 49 6.92 6.09 -14.27
CA SER A 49 6.93 5.08 -13.23
C SER A 49 5.65 5.19 -12.40
N ALA A 50 5.15 4.07 -11.91
CA ALA A 50 4.02 4.09 -10.99
C ALA A 50 4.44 4.63 -9.63
N HIS A 51 3.50 5.29 -8.95
CA HIS A 51 3.63 5.59 -7.54
C HIS A 51 3.17 4.35 -6.77
N VAL A 52 3.98 3.88 -5.83
CA VAL A 52 3.72 2.69 -5.02
C VAL A 52 3.92 2.98 -3.53
N PHE A 53 3.24 2.20 -2.69
CA PHE A 53 3.61 2.11 -1.28
C PHE A 53 4.98 1.41 -1.15
N PRO A 54 5.78 1.71 -0.10
CA PRO A 54 6.98 0.93 0.21
C PRO A 54 6.64 -0.56 0.32
N GLY A 55 7.48 -1.41 -0.26
CA GLY A 55 7.28 -2.85 -0.16
C GLY A 55 7.99 -3.67 -1.23
N GLY A 56 8.10 -4.96 -0.94
CA GLY A 56 8.82 -5.90 -1.80
C GLY A 56 8.63 -7.36 -1.41
N ALA A 57 9.42 -8.22 -2.04
CA ALA A 57 9.33 -9.66 -1.84
C ALA A 57 9.98 -10.07 -0.52
N LEU A 58 9.45 -11.11 0.12
CA LEU A 58 10.10 -11.70 1.29
C LEU A 58 11.47 -12.26 0.90
N SER A 59 12.44 -12.07 1.79
CA SER A 59 13.80 -12.57 1.66
C SER A 59 14.07 -13.66 2.69
N LYS A 60 14.55 -14.83 2.23
CA LYS A 60 14.97 -15.92 3.12
C LYS A 60 16.16 -15.54 4.01
N THR A 61 16.97 -14.56 3.60
CA THR A 61 18.15 -14.14 4.33
C THR A 61 17.84 -13.14 5.43
N HIS A 62 16.84 -12.27 5.23
CA HIS A 62 16.47 -11.21 6.17
C HIS A 62 15.20 -11.54 6.98
N ASP A 63 14.20 -12.14 6.35
CA ASP A 63 12.83 -12.14 6.87
C ASP A 63 12.45 -13.48 7.54
N GLY A 64 13.36 -14.45 7.52
CA GLY A 64 13.16 -15.78 8.10
C GLY A 64 12.53 -16.80 7.14
N PRO A 65 11.95 -17.91 7.66
CA PRO A 65 11.44 -18.98 6.83
C PRO A 65 10.19 -18.56 6.05
N ILE A 66 10.20 -18.83 4.74
CA ILE A 66 9.08 -18.56 3.83
C ILE A 66 8.39 -19.89 3.51
N PRO A 67 7.08 -20.03 3.76
CA PRO A 67 6.34 -21.26 3.45
C PRO A 67 6.45 -21.64 1.96
N ALA A 68 6.50 -22.95 1.67
CA ALA A 68 6.57 -23.47 0.30
C ALA A 68 5.32 -23.10 -0.53
N PRO A 69 5.38 -23.08 -1.87
CA PRO A 69 4.25 -22.75 -2.75
C PRO A 69 2.92 -23.46 -2.42
N GLU A 70 3.00 -24.72 -2.02
CA GLU A 70 1.87 -25.59 -1.75
C GLU A 70 1.26 -25.38 -0.35
N ASP A 71 2.02 -24.74 0.55
CA ASP A 71 1.67 -24.55 1.95
C ASP A 71 0.46 -23.59 2.10
N PRO A 72 -0.61 -23.98 2.83
CA PRO A 72 -1.72 -23.10 3.21
C PRO A 72 -1.30 -21.75 3.80
N MET A 73 -0.22 -21.72 4.58
CA MET A 73 0.25 -20.53 5.27
C MET A 73 1.01 -19.56 4.37
N ARG A 74 1.34 -19.96 3.13
CA ARG A 74 2.04 -19.09 2.19
C ARG A 74 1.28 -17.80 1.91
N HIS A 75 -0.05 -17.83 1.89
CA HIS A 75 -0.89 -16.68 1.58
C HIS A 75 -1.60 -16.11 2.81
N THR A 76 -1.00 -16.31 3.98
CA THR A 76 -1.49 -15.83 5.27
C THR A 76 -0.48 -14.85 5.86
N ASP A 77 -0.97 -13.87 6.62
CA ASP A 77 -0.10 -13.00 7.42
C ASP A 77 0.77 -13.84 8.37
N GLY A 78 2.00 -13.37 8.65
CA GLY A 78 2.93 -14.08 9.51
C GLY A 78 4.22 -13.32 9.76
N PRO A 79 5.12 -13.84 10.61
CA PRO A 79 6.33 -13.14 11.04
C PRO A 79 7.21 -12.66 9.88
N ALA A 80 7.41 -13.51 8.86
CA ALA A 80 8.23 -13.16 7.70
C ALA A 80 7.61 -12.03 6.86
N TYR A 81 6.27 -11.99 6.74
CA TYR A 81 5.59 -10.90 6.06
C TYR A 81 5.75 -9.57 6.82
N ARG A 82 5.60 -9.59 8.14
CA ARG A 82 5.73 -8.39 8.99
C ARG A 82 7.15 -7.83 8.96
N LEU A 83 8.14 -8.70 9.08
CA LEU A 83 9.55 -8.29 9.02
C LEU A 83 9.93 -7.73 7.64
N ALA A 84 9.48 -8.39 6.55
CA ALA A 84 9.68 -7.89 5.19
C ALA A 84 9.06 -6.51 4.98
N ALA A 85 7.86 -6.25 5.54
CA ALA A 85 7.20 -4.95 5.42
C ALA A 85 8.06 -3.81 6.02
N ILE A 86 8.65 -4.05 7.20
CA ILE A 86 9.51 -3.07 7.88
C ILE A 86 10.84 -2.91 7.13
N ARG A 87 11.49 -4.01 6.78
CA ARG A 87 12.77 -4.00 6.04
C ARG A 87 12.64 -3.27 4.71
N GLU A 88 11.65 -3.60 3.89
CA GLU A 88 11.44 -2.97 2.59
C GLU A 88 11.11 -1.48 2.75
N THR A 89 10.34 -1.11 3.77
CA THR A 89 10.09 0.31 4.08
C THR A 89 11.40 1.04 4.39
N PHE A 90 12.28 0.43 5.19
CA PHE A 90 13.59 0.99 5.50
C PHE A 90 14.49 1.09 4.26
N GLU A 91 14.62 0.03 3.47
CA GLU A 91 15.45 0.01 2.26
C GLU A 91 14.99 1.05 1.22
N GLU A 92 13.68 1.13 0.96
CA GLU A 92 13.13 1.94 -0.13
C GLU A 92 12.89 3.42 0.25
N SER A 93 12.74 3.75 1.55
CA SER A 93 12.44 5.12 2.00
C SER A 93 13.42 5.71 3.01
N GLY A 94 14.23 4.87 3.66
CA GLY A 94 15.07 5.28 4.80
C GLY A 94 14.32 5.48 6.11
N ILE A 95 12.99 5.31 6.13
CA ILE A 95 12.19 5.36 7.36
C ILE A 95 12.25 4.01 8.05
N LEU A 96 12.74 4.00 9.28
CA LEU A 96 12.84 2.79 10.10
C LEU A 96 11.62 2.67 11.02
N LEU A 97 10.85 1.59 10.85
CA LEU A 97 9.72 1.26 11.71
C LEU A 97 10.17 0.31 12.82
N ALA A 98 10.84 0.85 13.83
CA ALA A 98 11.41 0.11 14.95
C ALA A 98 11.18 0.86 16.26
N THR A 99 11.20 0.12 17.37
CA THR A 99 11.19 0.69 18.72
C THR A 99 12.56 0.53 19.39
N SER A 100 12.91 1.47 20.26
CA SER A 100 14.10 1.37 21.11
C SER A 100 13.92 0.27 22.15
N LYS A 101 14.93 -0.59 22.32
CA LYS A 101 14.94 -1.58 23.41
C LYS A 101 14.94 -0.94 24.79
N LYS A 102 15.43 0.30 24.90
CA LYS A 102 15.52 1.02 26.18
C LYS A 102 14.20 1.67 26.56
N THR A 103 13.55 2.35 25.60
CA THR A 103 12.37 3.19 25.88
C THR A 103 11.04 2.57 25.44
N GLY A 104 11.07 1.57 24.56
CA GLY A 104 9.88 1.02 23.92
C GLY A 104 9.16 1.98 22.96
N ARG A 105 9.70 3.19 22.74
CA ARG A 105 9.17 4.20 21.81
C ARG A 105 9.80 4.06 20.43
N LEU A 106 9.26 4.77 19.44
CA LEU A 106 9.82 4.83 18.09
C LEU A 106 11.33 5.16 18.15
N PHE A 107 12.13 4.40 17.42
CA PHE A 107 13.58 4.50 17.46
C PHE A 107 14.10 5.68 16.62
N THR A 108 14.77 6.62 17.29
CA THR A 108 15.38 7.81 16.68
C THR A 108 16.81 8.06 17.17
N GLU A 109 17.42 7.11 17.88
CA GLU A 109 18.70 7.27 18.62
C GLU A 109 19.98 7.25 17.74
N ILE A 110 19.86 7.37 16.41
CA ILE A 110 21.00 7.33 15.46
C ILE A 110 21.02 8.56 14.55
N SER A 111 22.21 8.91 14.06
CA SER A 111 22.37 9.97 13.07
C SER A 111 21.78 9.60 11.71
N ASP A 112 21.48 10.62 10.89
CA ASP A 112 21.01 10.44 9.52
C ASP A 112 22.05 9.72 8.65
N GLU A 113 23.34 10.03 8.84
CA GLU A 113 24.46 9.39 8.13
C GLU A 113 24.57 7.90 8.48
N GLU A 114 24.47 7.57 9.77
CA GLU A 114 24.51 6.19 10.24
C GLU A 114 23.31 5.39 9.72
N ARG A 115 22.12 5.99 9.77
CA ARG A 115 20.89 5.38 9.23
C ARG A 115 21.02 5.09 7.74
N GLU A 116 21.52 6.04 6.96
CA GLU A 116 21.71 5.90 5.52
C GLU A 116 22.78 4.86 5.18
N GLN A 117 23.88 4.81 5.94
CA GLN A 117 24.89 3.76 5.77
C GLN A 117 24.32 2.37 6.09
N GLY A 118 23.57 2.23 7.19
CA GLY A 118 22.88 1.00 7.56
C GLY A 118 21.89 0.55 6.48
N ARG A 119 21.15 1.51 5.89
CA ARG A 119 20.23 1.26 4.77
C ARG A 119 20.95 0.66 3.57
N ARG A 120 22.08 1.25 3.16
CA ARG A 120 22.90 0.74 2.04
C ARG A 120 23.50 -0.63 2.33
N ASP A 121 23.95 -0.86 3.56
CA ASP A 121 24.52 -2.14 3.99
C ASP A 121 23.48 -3.25 3.99
N VAL A 122 22.24 -2.98 4.41
CA VAL A 122 21.13 -3.93 4.32
C VAL A 122 20.72 -4.18 2.88
N HIS A 123 20.52 -3.12 2.09
CA HIS A 123 20.10 -3.22 0.69
C HIS A 123 21.11 -3.99 -0.18
N SER A 124 22.41 -3.82 0.08
CA SER A 124 23.48 -4.56 -0.61
C SER A 124 23.69 -5.99 -0.09
N GLY A 125 22.98 -6.38 0.98
CA GLY A 125 23.14 -7.68 1.64
C GLY A 125 24.42 -7.84 2.45
N LYS A 126 25.16 -6.74 2.69
CA LYS A 126 26.38 -6.72 3.51
C LYS A 126 26.09 -7.03 4.98
N VAL A 127 24.95 -6.58 5.49
CA VAL A 127 24.49 -6.84 6.86
C VAL A 127 23.04 -7.34 6.83
N LYS A 128 22.69 -8.31 7.67
CA LYS A 128 21.28 -8.71 7.81
C LYS A 128 20.51 -7.64 8.57
N PHE A 129 19.24 -7.46 8.23
CA PHE A 129 18.41 -6.41 8.81
C PHE A 129 18.29 -6.55 10.33
N ILE A 130 18.08 -7.76 10.84
CA ILE A 130 18.00 -8.02 12.29
C ILE A 130 19.33 -7.76 13.01
N ASP A 131 20.46 -8.09 12.40
CA ASP A 131 21.78 -7.84 13.00
C ASP A 131 22.05 -6.33 13.11
N LEU A 132 21.62 -5.55 12.11
CA LEU A 132 21.67 -4.08 12.17
C LEU A 132 20.79 -3.54 13.31
N MET A 133 19.56 -4.05 13.47
CA MET A 133 18.68 -3.65 14.57
C MET A 133 19.28 -3.96 15.94
N GLU A 134 19.89 -5.14 16.09
CA GLU A 134 20.58 -5.52 17.33
C GLU A 134 21.71 -4.55 17.66
N ASN A 135 22.55 -4.22 16.68
CA ASN A 135 23.65 -3.27 16.83
C ASN A 135 23.16 -1.87 17.24
N TRP A 136 22.01 -1.45 16.72
CA TRP A 136 21.38 -0.18 17.07
C TRP A 136 20.60 -0.20 18.39
N GLY A 137 20.47 -1.36 19.05
CA GLY A 137 19.62 -1.48 20.23
C GLY A 137 18.13 -1.24 19.92
N ALA A 138 17.72 -1.55 18.69
CA ALA A 138 16.36 -1.39 18.18
C ALA A 138 15.67 -2.76 17.99
N VAL A 139 14.34 -2.75 17.90
CA VAL A 139 13.51 -3.92 17.55
C VAL A 139 12.51 -3.52 16.48
N PRO A 140 12.35 -4.27 15.37
CA PRO A 140 11.31 -4.01 14.39
C PRO A 140 9.92 -3.96 15.04
N ASP A 141 9.15 -2.89 14.78
CA ASP A 141 7.81 -2.71 15.36
C ASP A 141 6.73 -3.50 14.60
N VAL A 142 6.79 -4.83 14.73
CA VAL A 142 5.86 -5.74 14.06
C VAL A 142 4.43 -5.65 14.59
N GLU A 143 4.23 -5.15 15.81
CA GLU A 143 2.92 -4.97 16.45
C GLU A 143 2.22 -3.66 16.00
N GLY A 144 3.01 -2.66 15.62
CA GLY A 144 2.54 -1.44 14.96
C GLY A 144 1.92 -1.69 13.58
N LEU A 145 2.31 -2.77 12.89
CA LEU A 145 1.72 -3.18 11.63
C LEU A 145 0.29 -3.71 11.83
N LYS A 146 -0.69 -2.96 11.34
CA LYS A 146 -2.11 -3.35 11.32
C LYS A 146 -2.39 -4.10 10.02
N PRO A 147 -2.72 -5.41 10.06
CA PRO A 147 -3.04 -6.18 8.86
C PRO A 147 -4.12 -5.51 8.05
N PHE A 148 -3.89 -5.47 6.74
CA PHE A 148 -4.85 -4.95 5.79
C PHE A 148 -5.07 -5.97 4.66
N THR A 149 -5.68 -5.54 3.55
CA THR A 149 -6.07 -6.44 2.46
C THR A 149 -4.88 -7.23 1.90
N ARG A 150 -5.09 -8.48 1.50
CA ARG A 150 -4.14 -9.25 0.68
C ARG A 150 -4.48 -9.15 -0.79
N TRP A 151 -3.48 -8.93 -1.63
CA TRP A 151 -3.65 -8.87 -3.08
C TRP A 151 -2.83 -9.95 -3.78
N ILE A 152 -3.46 -10.71 -4.65
CA ILE A 152 -2.79 -11.70 -5.50
C ILE A 152 -2.88 -11.23 -6.94
N THR A 153 -1.74 -11.15 -7.62
CA THR A 153 -1.70 -10.75 -9.03
C THR A 153 -2.45 -11.79 -9.89
N PRO A 154 -3.30 -11.37 -10.84
CA PRO A 154 -4.00 -12.30 -11.74
C PRO A 154 -3.05 -13.24 -12.52
N GLU A 155 -3.55 -14.41 -12.90
CA GLU A 155 -2.76 -15.51 -13.49
C GLU A 155 -2.17 -15.20 -14.88
N ASN A 156 -2.79 -14.29 -15.61
CA ASN A 156 -2.38 -13.88 -16.94
C ASN A 156 -1.21 -12.86 -16.94
N VAL A 157 -0.82 -12.36 -15.76
CA VAL A 157 0.32 -11.47 -15.57
C VAL A 157 1.59 -12.31 -15.34
N PRO A 158 2.70 -12.07 -16.07
CA PRO A 158 3.89 -12.92 -15.99
C PRO A 158 4.63 -12.83 -14.65
N LYS A 159 4.66 -11.64 -14.04
CA LYS A 159 5.26 -11.42 -12.71
C LYS A 159 4.15 -11.33 -11.68
N ARG A 160 4.01 -12.39 -10.87
CA ARG A 160 2.93 -12.53 -9.91
C ARG A 160 3.43 -12.37 -8.48
N PHE A 161 2.63 -11.70 -7.67
CA PHE A 161 2.89 -11.43 -6.27
C PHE A 161 1.67 -11.79 -5.43
N SER A 162 1.90 -12.22 -4.20
CA SER A 162 0.89 -12.32 -3.14
C SER A 162 1.30 -11.36 -2.04
N THR A 163 0.77 -10.14 -2.12
CA THR A 163 1.17 -9.03 -1.26
C THR A 163 0.25 -8.92 -0.07
N GLN A 164 0.81 -9.04 1.14
CA GLN A 164 0.15 -8.60 2.37
C GLN A 164 0.29 -7.08 2.48
N MET A 165 -0.83 -6.35 2.48
CA MET A 165 -0.80 -4.92 2.78
C MET A 165 -0.90 -4.74 4.31
N TYR A 166 -0.22 -3.73 4.83
CA TYR A 166 -0.36 -3.27 6.20
C TYR A 166 -0.61 -1.77 6.23
N ILE A 167 -1.25 -1.30 7.29
CA ILE A 167 -1.23 0.11 7.66
C ILE A 167 -0.28 0.25 8.85
N TYR A 168 0.55 1.29 8.80
CA TYR A 168 1.37 1.70 9.93
C TYR A 168 1.10 3.17 10.21
N LEU A 169 0.67 3.48 11.43
CA LEU A 169 0.36 4.84 11.89
C LEU A 169 1.57 5.35 12.67
N LEU A 170 2.37 6.26 12.10
CA LEU A 170 3.42 6.93 12.88
C LEU A 170 2.79 7.65 14.06
N PRO A 171 3.42 7.68 15.25
CA PRO A 171 2.77 8.27 16.41
C PRO A 171 2.47 9.74 16.16
N LEU A 172 1.34 10.24 16.68
CA LEU A 172 0.99 11.65 16.56
C LEU A 172 2.07 12.47 17.29
N ALA A 173 2.60 13.51 16.64
CA ALA A 173 3.56 14.41 17.27
C ALA A 173 2.85 15.18 18.39
N GLN A 174 3.44 15.31 19.58
CA GLN A 174 2.88 16.24 20.56
C GLN A 174 3.14 17.66 20.07
N ILE A 175 2.12 18.30 19.51
CA ILE A 175 2.14 19.74 19.27
C ILE A 175 2.05 20.40 20.64
N SER A 176 3.20 20.73 21.23
CA SER A 176 3.26 21.69 22.33
C SER A 176 2.68 23.00 21.79
N SER A 177 1.57 23.45 22.37
CA SER A 177 0.90 24.70 22.02
C SER A 177 1.91 25.84 22.04
N ALA A 178 2.23 26.40 20.87
CA ALA A 178 2.96 27.65 20.77
C ALA A 178 2.09 28.76 21.40
N SER A 179 2.37 29.07 22.66
CA SER A 179 1.98 30.34 23.26
C SER A 179 2.95 31.40 22.78
N ASP A 180 2.38 32.48 22.23
CA ASP A 180 2.96 33.79 21.94
C ASP A 180 4.34 34.07 22.53
N SER A 181 5.32 34.38 21.66
CA SER A 181 6.03 35.67 21.65
C SER A 181 7.28 35.64 20.77
N SER A 182 7.60 36.83 20.28
CA SER A 182 8.75 37.23 19.47
C SER A 182 10.13 36.79 19.97
N SER A 183 11.01 36.60 18.99
CA SER A 183 12.47 36.81 19.02
C SER A 183 13.37 35.91 19.89
N SER A 184 14.46 35.49 19.23
CA SER A 184 15.77 35.07 19.76
C SER A 184 15.90 33.76 20.55
N GLY A 185 16.66 32.82 19.97
CA GLY A 185 17.80 32.19 20.63
C GLY A 185 17.56 31.04 21.63
N LEU A 186 18.03 29.85 21.21
CA LEU A 186 18.59 28.73 21.99
C LEU A 186 17.66 27.72 22.67
N LYS A 187 17.77 26.49 22.13
CA LYS A 187 17.94 25.19 22.81
C LYS A 187 17.04 24.90 24.02
N ALA A 188 16.00 24.08 23.78
CA ALA A 188 15.44 23.16 24.75
C ALA A 188 14.84 21.93 24.05
N GLU A 189 15.50 20.79 24.29
CA GLU A 189 15.08 19.38 24.25
C GLU A 189 13.98 18.95 23.25
N GLU A 190 14.47 18.45 22.12
CA GLU A 190 13.76 17.75 21.05
C GLU A 190 13.35 16.34 21.49
N ASP A 191 12.10 16.16 21.92
CA ASP A 191 11.40 14.86 21.88
C ASP A 191 10.25 14.93 20.84
N GLU A 192 10.45 15.75 19.80
CA GLU A 192 9.59 15.79 18.63
C GLU A 192 9.91 14.56 17.78
N ILE A 193 8.89 13.79 17.37
CA ILE A 193 9.09 12.63 16.49
C ILE A 193 9.60 13.15 15.15
N VAL A 194 10.92 13.24 15.01
CA VAL A 194 11.58 13.57 13.75
C VAL A 194 11.42 12.35 12.86
N ILE A 195 10.45 12.42 11.94
CA ILE A 195 10.38 11.45 10.85
C ILE A 195 11.61 11.72 9.98
N PRO A 196 12.49 10.73 9.76
CA PRO A 196 13.54 10.82 8.77
C PRO A 196 13.03 11.44 7.47
N THR A 197 13.73 12.45 6.96
CA THR A 197 13.43 12.93 5.61
C THR A 197 13.63 11.73 4.66
N PRO A 198 12.63 11.35 3.87
CA PRO A 198 12.78 10.21 2.98
C PRO A 198 13.99 10.39 2.06
N THR A 199 14.93 9.44 2.10
CA THR A 199 16.23 9.58 1.44
C THR A 199 16.17 9.12 -0.02
N HIS A 200 16.77 9.88 -0.94
CA HIS A 200 16.98 9.44 -2.32
C HIS A 200 18.27 8.60 -2.43
N ASP A 201 18.28 7.60 -3.30
CA ASP A 201 19.32 6.57 -3.46
C ASP A 201 20.66 7.00 -4.10
N GLY A 202 20.96 8.30 -4.20
CA GLY A 202 22.32 8.79 -4.43
C GLY A 202 23.00 8.42 -5.77
N GLY A 203 22.30 7.83 -6.75
CA GLY A 203 22.86 7.56 -8.09
C GLY A 203 21.85 7.04 -9.12
N ILE A 204 21.94 7.58 -10.35
CA ILE A 204 21.29 7.30 -11.67
C ILE A 204 19.75 7.13 -11.71
N GLU A 205 19.10 6.62 -10.66
CA GLU A 205 17.67 6.31 -10.64
C GLU A 205 16.96 6.81 -9.36
N HIS A 206 16.84 8.13 -9.21
CA HIS A 206 16.30 8.75 -7.99
C HIS A 206 14.92 8.21 -7.58
N THR A 207 14.84 7.46 -6.48
CA THR A 207 13.54 7.20 -5.82
C THR A 207 13.12 8.45 -5.04
N ALA A 208 12.01 9.08 -5.45
CA ALA A 208 11.38 10.17 -4.73
C ALA A 208 10.31 9.62 -3.79
N ALA A 209 10.36 10.04 -2.53
CA ALA A 209 9.45 9.61 -1.49
C ALA A 209 8.73 10.83 -0.91
N ARG A 210 7.40 10.78 -0.84
CA ARG A 210 6.58 11.95 -0.50
C ARG A 210 5.36 11.56 0.32
N PHE A 211 5.11 12.32 1.39
CA PHE A 211 3.83 12.32 2.06
C PHE A 211 2.89 13.35 1.42
N LEU A 212 1.67 12.93 1.12
CA LEU A 212 0.56 13.84 0.76
C LEU A 212 -0.74 13.34 1.38
N PRO A 213 -1.73 14.22 1.61
CA PRO A 213 -3.10 13.81 1.91
C PRO A 213 -3.64 12.84 0.85
N ALA A 214 -4.42 11.85 1.29
CA ALA A 214 -4.91 10.77 0.42
C ALA A 214 -5.78 11.30 -0.74
N ASN A 215 -6.65 12.28 -0.48
CA ASN A 215 -7.47 12.95 -1.49
C ASN A 215 -6.61 13.59 -2.61
N LYS A 216 -5.43 14.12 -2.27
CA LYS A 216 -4.51 14.75 -3.21
C LYS A 216 -3.84 13.71 -4.11
N TRP A 217 -3.47 12.54 -3.57
CA TRP A 217 -2.99 11.42 -4.38
C TRP A 217 -4.04 10.97 -5.41
N ILE A 218 -5.30 10.83 -4.98
CA ILE A 218 -6.41 10.49 -5.88
C ILE A 218 -6.63 11.55 -6.95
N ASN A 219 -6.57 12.84 -6.60
CA ASN A 219 -6.72 13.93 -7.56
C ASN A 219 -5.59 13.93 -8.60
N LEU A 220 -4.33 13.70 -8.18
CA LEU A 220 -3.20 13.58 -9.09
C LEU A 220 -3.38 12.41 -10.06
N ALA A 221 -3.87 11.26 -9.57
CA ALA A 221 -4.12 10.08 -10.40
C ALA A 221 -5.26 10.30 -11.40
N ARG A 222 -6.39 10.91 -10.97
CA ARG A 222 -7.53 11.26 -11.84
C ARG A 222 -7.16 12.29 -12.91
N GLN A 223 -6.22 13.17 -12.63
CA GLN A 223 -5.66 14.12 -13.60
C GLN A 223 -4.59 13.49 -14.50
N ASN A 224 -4.36 12.17 -14.41
CA ASN A 224 -3.31 11.44 -15.14
C ASN A 224 -1.89 12.03 -14.92
N ARG A 225 -1.65 12.71 -13.78
CA ARG A 225 -0.33 13.26 -13.42
C ARG A 225 0.60 12.24 -12.78
N ILE A 226 0.02 11.17 -12.23
CA ILE A 226 0.72 10.02 -11.67
C ILE A 226 -0.02 8.74 -12.08
N ILE A 227 0.67 7.61 -12.01
CA ILE A 227 0.07 6.30 -12.24
C ILE A 227 -0.08 5.60 -10.88
N LEU A 228 -1.32 5.24 -10.53
CA LEU A 228 -1.63 4.33 -9.43
C LEU A 228 -2.26 3.06 -10.02
N PHE A 229 -1.70 1.91 -9.68
CA PHE A 229 -2.31 0.63 -10.02
C PHE A 229 -3.59 0.39 -9.22
N PRO A 230 -4.49 -0.51 -9.66
CA PRO A 230 -5.78 -0.77 -9.00
C PRO A 230 -5.70 -0.96 -7.47
N PRO A 231 -4.74 -1.73 -6.91
CA PRO A 231 -4.60 -1.83 -5.45
C PRO A 231 -4.31 -0.47 -4.82
N GLN A 232 -3.29 0.24 -5.30
CA GLN A 232 -2.86 1.53 -4.75
C GLN A 232 -4.00 2.55 -4.80
N PHE A 233 -4.69 2.65 -5.94
CA PHE A 233 -5.80 3.60 -6.10
C PHE A 233 -6.95 3.27 -5.14
N LEU A 234 -7.39 2.00 -5.10
CA LEU A 234 -8.49 1.58 -4.22
C LEU A 234 -8.18 1.86 -2.76
N LEU A 235 -7.02 1.40 -2.29
CA LEU A 235 -6.66 1.52 -0.89
C LEU A 235 -6.48 2.99 -0.48
N THR A 236 -5.86 3.82 -1.31
CA THR A 236 -5.77 5.27 -1.06
C THR A 236 -7.14 5.95 -1.06
N LEU A 237 -8.05 5.58 -1.96
CA LEU A 237 -9.39 6.15 -2.01
C LEU A 237 -10.18 5.81 -0.74
N LEU A 238 -10.10 4.56 -0.28
CA LEU A 238 -10.74 4.12 0.97
C LEU A 238 -10.22 4.90 2.18
N LEU A 239 -8.91 5.20 2.24
CA LEU A 239 -8.35 5.99 3.33
C LEU A 239 -8.73 7.48 3.22
N SER A 240 -8.93 8.00 2.00
CA SER A 240 -9.21 9.43 1.76
C SER A 240 -10.53 9.93 2.34
N THR A 241 -11.46 9.03 2.66
CA THR A 241 -12.72 9.38 3.33
C THR A 241 -12.54 9.60 4.83
N TYR A 242 -11.42 9.14 5.41
CA TYR A 242 -11.18 9.17 6.85
C TYR A 242 -9.97 10.03 7.24
N LEU A 243 -8.89 10.00 6.45
CA LEU A 243 -7.63 10.65 6.79
C LEU A 243 -7.51 12.02 6.13
N ALA A 244 -7.30 13.05 6.96
CA ALA A 244 -7.13 14.44 6.55
C ALA A 244 -8.18 14.95 5.53
N PRO A 245 -9.49 14.67 5.72
CA PRO A 245 -10.52 15.04 4.75
C PRO A 245 -10.66 16.56 4.57
N THR A 246 -10.26 17.33 5.58
CA THR A 246 -10.30 18.80 5.61
C THR A 246 -9.05 19.46 4.99
N VAL A 247 -7.99 18.69 4.74
CA VAL A 247 -6.74 19.20 4.14
C VAL A 247 -6.89 19.18 2.63
N THR A 248 -7.16 20.35 2.05
CA THR A 248 -7.43 20.55 0.62
C THR A 248 -6.32 21.32 -0.10
N GLY A 249 -5.43 21.98 0.64
CA GLY A 249 -4.31 22.76 0.09
C GLY A 249 -3.18 22.99 1.10
N PRO A 250 -2.09 23.67 0.69
CA PRO A 250 -0.99 24.04 1.58
C PRO A 250 -1.42 24.94 2.74
N ASP A 251 -2.45 25.76 2.51
CA ASP A 251 -2.96 26.73 3.50
C ASP A 251 -4.08 26.15 4.38
N SER A 252 -4.40 24.85 4.23
CA SER A 252 -5.39 24.20 5.10
C SER A 252 -4.89 24.16 6.54
N PRO A 253 -5.75 24.45 7.53
CA PRO A 253 -5.35 24.38 8.92
C PRO A 253 -4.96 22.95 9.29
N ILE A 254 -3.89 22.81 10.07
CA ILE A 254 -3.49 21.51 10.62
C ILE A 254 -4.54 21.11 11.68
N PRO A 255 -5.19 19.94 11.55
CA PRO A 255 -6.16 19.49 12.54
C PRO A 255 -5.52 19.31 13.92
N SER A 256 -6.31 19.46 14.98
CA SER A 256 -5.83 19.21 16.35
C SER A 256 -5.44 17.75 16.54
N LEU A 257 -4.63 17.43 17.56
CA LEU A 257 -4.27 16.05 17.87
C LEU A 257 -5.48 15.16 18.14
N SER A 258 -6.50 15.69 18.81
CA SER A 258 -7.74 14.95 19.06
C SER A 258 -8.52 14.66 17.77
N GLN A 259 -8.51 15.60 16.81
CA GLN A 259 -9.11 15.38 15.49
C GLN A 259 -8.32 14.32 14.69
N LEU A 260 -6.99 14.44 14.64
CA LEU A 260 -6.13 13.46 13.96
C LEU A 260 -6.29 12.05 14.55
N GLN A 261 -6.44 11.94 15.86
CA GLN A 261 -6.70 10.66 16.53
C GLN A 261 -8.08 10.12 16.19
N ALA A 262 -9.13 10.95 16.23
CA ALA A 262 -10.49 10.54 15.89
C ALA A 262 -10.58 10.04 14.43
N GLU A 263 -9.87 10.68 13.49
CA GLU A 263 -9.74 10.23 12.10
C GLU A 263 -9.12 8.82 12.01
N ARG A 264 -8.04 8.56 12.77
CA ARG A 264 -7.38 7.24 12.82
C ARG A 264 -8.28 6.17 13.42
N ASP A 265 -9.00 6.48 14.48
CA ASP A 265 -9.93 5.56 15.14
C ASP A 265 -11.10 5.20 14.22
N ALA A 266 -11.65 6.20 13.52
CA ALA A 266 -12.71 6.00 12.54
C ALA A 266 -12.24 5.13 11.36
N LEU A 267 -11.03 5.36 10.87
CA LEU A 267 -10.42 4.52 9.83
C LEU A 267 -10.30 3.06 10.31
N LEU A 268 -9.65 2.82 11.45
CA LEU A 268 -9.46 1.46 11.95
C LEU A 268 -10.80 0.76 12.19
N SER A 269 -11.77 1.46 12.81
CA SER A 269 -13.12 0.94 12.97
C SER A 269 -13.73 0.50 11.63
N PHE A 270 -13.65 1.34 10.60
CA PHE A 270 -14.14 1.01 9.26
C PHE A 270 -13.46 -0.22 8.63
N LEU A 271 -12.14 -0.35 8.78
CA LEU A 271 -11.38 -1.43 8.14
C LEU A 271 -11.65 -2.81 8.72
N TYR A 272 -11.87 -2.90 10.04
CA TYR A 272 -12.08 -4.16 10.76
C TYR A 272 -13.56 -4.50 10.99
N LYS A 273 -14.48 -3.54 10.76
CA LYS A 273 -15.91 -3.78 10.93
C LYS A 273 -16.41 -4.90 10.00
N PRO A 274 -17.22 -5.86 10.51
CA PRO A 274 -17.93 -6.82 9.68
C PRO A 274 -18.77 -6.13 8.62
N ARG A 275 -18.75 -6.66 7.40
CA ARG A 275 -19.43 -6.06 6.25
C ARG A 275 -20.64 -6.89 5.84
N THR A 276 -21.59 -6.22 5.19
CA THR A 276 -22.73 -6.85 4.54
C THR A 276 -22.93 -6.17 3.20
N TYR A 277 -23.09 -6.95 2.14
CA TYR A 277 -23.42 -6.44 0.82
C TYR A 277 -24.60 -7.22 0.25
N ALA A 278 -25.63 -6.52 -0.21
CA ALA A 278 -26.87 -7.11 -0.72
C ALA A 278 -27.52 -8.13 0.26
N GLY A 279 -27.47 -7.86 1.57
CA GLY A 279 -28.02 -8.73 2.61
C GLY A 279 -27.12 -9.89 3.02
N GLU A 280 -26.01 -10.13 2.31
CA GLU A 280 -25.10 -11.24 2.57
C GLU A 280 -23.85 -10.80 3.34
N PRO A 281 -23.35 -11.60 4.29
CA PRO A 281 -22.09 -11.32 4.99
C PRO A 281 -20.90 -11.21 4.02
N GLU A 282 -20.08 -10.20 4.23
CA GLU A 282 -18.85 -9.94 3.51
C GLU A 282 -17.68 -9.81 4.51
N VAL A 283 -16.49 -10.24 4.09
CA VAL A 283 -15.28 -10.10 4.91
C VAL A 283 -14.95 -8.64 5.14
N SER A 284 -14.32 -8.32 6.28
CA SER A 284 -13.77 -6.98 6.51
C SER A 284 -12.69 -6.65 5.45
N PHE A 285 -12.36 -5.37 5.27
CA PHE A 285 -11.23 -5.02 4.41
C PHE A 285 -9.91 -5.59 4.93
N ALA A 286 -9.73 -5.65 6.26
CA ALA A 286 -8.53 -6.20 6.86
C ALA A 286 -8.31 -7.69 6.54
N GLU A 287 -9.37 -8.45 6.29
CA GLU A 287 -9.29 -9.89 5.99
C GLU A 287 -9.39 -10.21 4.49
N ALA A 288 -9.87 -9.27 3.69
CA ALA A 288 -10.09 -9.44 2.27
C ALA A 288 -8.84 -9.96 1.55
N CYS A 289 -9.03 -10.95 0.70
CA CYS A 289 -8.03 -11.47 -0.22
C CYS A 289 -8.57 -11.28 -1.63
N ILE A 290 -7.85 -10.55 -2.47
CA ILE A 290 -8.34 -10.02 -3.73
C ILE A 290 -7.37 -10.38 -4.85
N SER A 291 -7.88 -11.03 -5.88
CA SER A 291 -7.26 -11.18 -7.20
C SER A 291 -8.22 -10.59 -8.22
N PRO A 292 -7.95 -9.39 -8.77
CA PRO A 292 -8.87 -8.73 -9.69
C PRO A 292 -9.17 -9.56 -10.93
N VAL A 293 -10.44 -9.63 -11.32
CA VAL A 293 -10.85 -10.35 -12.54
C VAL A 293 -11.62 -9.39 -13.44
N ALA A 294 -11.21 -9.27 -14.71
CA ALA A 294 -11.94 -8.47 -15.69
C ALA A 294 -13.28 -9.14 -16.05
N LEU A 295 -14.34 -8.34 -16.14
CA LEU A 295 -15.63 -8.74 -16.69
C LEU A 295 -15.71 -8.43 -18.18
N GLY A 296 -16.51 -9.21 -18.91
CA GLY A 296 -16.74 -9.01 -20.34
C GLY A 296 -15.72 -9.76 -21.19
N LYS A 297 -15.41 -9.20 -22.37
CA LYS A 297 -14.36 -9.73 -23.24
C LYS A 297 -13.03 -9.07 -22.90
N GLY A 298 -11.97 -9.90 -22.81
CA GLY A 298 -10.62 -9.47 -22.46
C GLY A 298 -10.24 -9.92 -21.05
N GLU A 299 -8.93 -9.91 -20.76
CA GLU A 299 -8.39 -10.23 -19.45
C GLU A 299 -7.87 -8.97 -18.74
N TYR A 300 -7.51 -9.11 -17.45
CA TYR A 300 -6.88 -8.01 -16.70
C TYR A 300 -5.64 -7.52 -17.46
N GLY A 301 -5.56 -6.22 -17.74
CA GLY A 301 -4.42 -5.56 -18.40
C GLY A 301 -4.46 -5.53 -19.93
N ASP A 302 -5.46 -6.13 -20.59
CA ASP A 302 -5.58 -6.11 -22.04
C ASP A 302 -6.03 -4.75 -22.57
N LYS A 303 -5.48 -4.35 -23.73
CA LYS A 303 -5.82 -3.08 -24.40
C LYS A 303 -7.23 -3.04 -25.00
N GLY A 304 -7.76 -4.20 -25.38
CA GLY A 304 -9.11 -4.34 -25.94
C GLY A 304 -10.00 -4.94 -24.87
N GLN A 305 -10.90 -4.12 -24.35
CA GLN A 305 -11.96 -4.54 -23.42
C GLN A 305 -13.30 -4.39 -24.15
N ASP A 306 -14.32 -5.05 -23.62
CA ASP A 306 -15.70 -4.79 -24.00
C ASP A 306 -16.41 -4.30 -22.75
N GLY A 307 -16.50 -2.97 -22.62
CA GLY A 307 -17.09 -2.32 -21.45
C GLY A 307 -18.41 -2.97 -21.04
N VAL A 308 -18.52 -3.33 -19.76
CA VAL A 308 -19.70 -3.99 -19.18
C VAL A 308 -20.41 -3.03 -18.23
N GLY A 309 -21.75 -3.00 -18.27
CA GLY A 309 -22.51 -2.25 -17.28
C GLY A 309 -22.42 -0.72 -17.46
N GLY A 310 -22.69 -0.24 -18.67
CA GLY A 310 -22.77 1.20 -18.96
C GLY A 310 -21.44 1.96 -18.96
N VAL A 311 -20.30 1.29 -18.81
CA VAL A 311 -18.98 1.91 -19.00
C VAL A 311 -18.61 1.98 -20.48
N GLY A 312 -17.67 2.87 -20.82
CA GLY A 312 -17.16 3.01 -22.18
C GLY A 312 -16.53 1.71 -22.71
N ARG A 313 -16.57 1.50 -24.02
CA ARG A 313 -16.13 0.28 -24.70
C ARG A 313 -14.72 -0.17 -24.30
N ASP A 314 -13.78 0.77 -24.17
CA ASP A 314 -12.37 0.47 -23.88
C ASP A 314 -12.06 0.43 -22.37
N THR A 315 -13.08 0.45 -21.51
CA THR A 315 -12.92 0.45 -20.05
C THR A 315 -13.12 -0.97 -19.50
N ALA A 316 -12.08 -1.52 -18.89
CA ALA A 316 -12.17 -2.75 -18.11
C ALA A 316 -13.00 -2.52 -16.84
N VAL A 317 -13.84 -3.48 -16.48
CA VAL A 317 -14.48 -3.57 -15.15
C VAL A 317 -13.87 -4.74 -14.42
N LEU A 318 -13.15 -4.47 -13.33
CA LEU A 318 -12.48 -5.46 -12.51
C LEU A 318 -13.31 -5.74 -11.26
N VAL A 319 -13.79 -6.97 -11.11
CA VAL A 319 -14.41 -7.42 -9.87
C VAL A 319 -13.36 -7.82 -8.85
N LEU A 320 -13.69 -7.63 -7.57
CA LEU A 320 -12.77 -7.82 -6.44
C LEU A 320 -13.19 -8.97 -5.52
N ASP A 321 -14.19 -9.76 -5.90
CA ASP A 321 -14.80 -10.81 -5.07
C ASP A 321 -14.06 -12.15 -5.10
N ARG A 322 -13.02 -12.28 -5.95
CA ARG A 322 -12.23 -13.48 -6.11
C ARG A 322 -10.91 -13.39 -5.33
N PRO A 323 -10.53 -14.41 -4.54
CA PRO A 323 -9.32 -14.39 -3.73
C PRO A 323 -8.04 -14.92 -4.44
N GLY A 324 -8.14 -15.32 -5.70
CA GLY A 324 -7.08 -16.02 -6.42
C GLY A 324 -7.17 -17.55 -6.26
N ASN A 325 -6.62 -18.30 -7.22
CA ASN A 325 -6.71 -19.76 -7.22
C ASN A 325 -5.82 -20.40 -6.15
N GLU A 326 -4.77 -19.71 -5.71
CA GLU A 326 -3.83 -20.17 -4.67
C GLU A 326 -4.48 -20.42 -3.30
N VAL A 327 -5.62 -19.77 -3.07
CA VAL A 327 -6.36 -19.84 -1.80
C VAL A 327 -7.79 -20.33 -2.01
N GLN A 328 -8.10 -20.88 -3.18
CA GLN A 328 -9.39 -21.47 -3.46
C GLN A 328 -9.67 -22.63 -2.50
N GLY A 329 -10.87 -22.65 -1.90
CA GLY A 329 -11.24 -23.64 -0.89
C GLY A 329 -10.60 -23.44 0.49
N ARG A 330 -9.76 -22.42 0.69
CA ARG A 330 -9.08 -22.12 1.97
C ARG A 330 -9.78 -21.06 2.82
N GLY A 331 -11.07 -20.80 2.56
CA GLY A 331 -11.89 -19.84 3.31
C GLY A 331 -11.60 -18.34 3.06
N ARG A 332 -10.57 -18.01 2.26
CA ARG A 332 -10.27 -16.62 1.85
C ARG A 332 -11.33 -16.12 0.87
N ARG A 333 -11.72 -14.85 0.99
CA ARG A 333 -12.77 -14.22 0.17
C ARG A 333 -12.37 -12.79 -0.21
N GLY A 334 -12.84 -12.33 -1.36
CA GLY A 334 -12.71 -10.95 -1.80
C GLY A 334 -13.90 -10.08 -1.38
N LEU A 335 -14.02 -8.91 -2.01
CA LEU A 335 -15.08 -7.93 -1.77
C LEU A 335 -16.00 -7.82 -2.99
N LYS A 336 -17.29 -8.07 -2.79
CA LYS A 336 -18.34 -7.99 -3.79
C LYS A 336 -18.84 -6.58 -4.02
N GLU A 337 -18.89 -5.74 -2.99
CA GLU A 337 -19.53 -4.42 -3.08
C GLU A 337 -18.88 -3.50 -4.13
N TRP A 338 -17.58 -3.67 -4.39
CA TRP A 338 -16.79 -2.72 -5.17
C TRP A 338 -16.25 -3.35 -6.46
N VAL A 339 -16.16 -2.52 -7.50
CA VAL A 339 -15.45 -2.82 -8.74
C VAL A 339 -14.44 -1.71 -9.01
N VAL A 340 -13.35 -2.05 -9.70
CA VAL A 340 -12.40 -1.06 -10.24
C VAL A 340 -12.64 -0.91 -11.73
N THR A 341 -12.81 0.30 -12.21
CA THR A 341 -12.84 0.59 -13.66
C THR A 341 -11.51 1.18 -14.08
N THR A 342 -10.97 0.75 -15.21
CA THR A 342 -9.70 1.31 -15.73
C THR A 342 -9.56 1.06 -17.23
N LYS A 343 -8.80 1.91 -17.92
CA LYS A 343 -8.31 1.65 -19.28
C LYS A 343 -6.85 1.21 -19.20
N PHE A 344 -6.49 0.15 -19.91
CA PHE A 344 -5.10 -0.28 -19.99
C PHE A 344 -4.42 0.26 -21.24
N VAL A 345 -3.55 1.26 -21.04
CA VAL A 345 -2.76 1.87 -22.11
C VAL A 345 -1.31 1.36 -22.08
N LYS A 346 -0.50 1.73 -23.08
CA LYS A 346 0.88 1.25 -23.19
C LYS A 346 1.74 1.56 -21.94
N THR A 347 1.45 2.67 -21.27
CA THR A 347 2.18 3.16 -20.10
C THR A 347 1.69 2.60 -18.76
N GLY A 348 0.62 1.80 -18.75
CA GLY A 348 0.01 1.26 -17.55
C GLY A 348 -1.50 1.50 -17.50
N PRO A 349 -2.15 1.30 -16.34
CA PRO A 349 -3.53 1.68 -16.15
C PRO A 349 -3.70 3.20 -16.19
N SER A 350 -4.76 3.67 -16.82
CA SER A 350 -5.22 5.05 -16.84
C SER A 350 -6.71 5.11 -16.52
N ASP A 351 -7.21 6.30 -16.18
CA ASP A 351 -8.62 6.52 -15.82
C ASP A 351 -9.12 5.50 -14.77
N VAL A 352 -8.27 5.18 -13.79
CA VAL A 352 -8.62 4.27 -12.69
C VAL A 352 -9.66 4.93 -11.80
N ASP A 353 -10.73 4.22 -11.49
CA ASP A 353 -11.77 4.67 -10.57
C ASP A 353 -12.36 3.46 -9.83
N VAL A 354 -12.99 3.71 -8.69
CA VAL A 354 -13.65 2.69 -7.87
C VAL A 354 -15.13 3.01 -7.80
N ARG A 355 -15.97 2.02 -8.08
CA ARG A 355 -17.41 2.19 -8.11
C ARG A 355 -18.10 1.09 -7.34
N ARG A 356 -19.32 1.38 -6.83
CA ARG A 356 -20.16 0.31 -6.29
C ARG A 356 -20.59 -0.59 -7.44
N ARG A 357 -20.63 -1.89 -7.18
CA ARG A 357 -20.92 -2.91 -8.18
C ARG A 357 -22.27 -2.70 -8.84
N GLU A 358 -23.29 -2.32 -8.06
CA GLU A 358 -24.66 -2.09 -8.53
C GLU A 358 -24.80 -0.89 -9.46
N ASP A 359 -23.98 0.16 -9.26
CA ASP A 359 -24.00 1.36 -10.11
C ASP A 359 -23.44 1.08 -11.52
N VAL A 360 -22.63 0.02 -11.64
CA VAL A 360 -22.04 -0.42 -12.91
C VAL A 360 -22.87 -1.55 -13.50
N LEU A 361 -23.04 -2.65 -12.77
CA LEU A 361 -23.63 -3.88 -13.31
C LEU A 361 -25.16 -3.94 -13.19
N GLY A 362 -25.78 -2.96 -12.51
CA GLY A 362 -27.17 -3.00 -12.11
C GLY A 362 -27.40 -3.86 -10.86
N THR A 363 -28.56 -3.71 -10.23
CA THR A 363 -28.99 -4.60 -9.15
C THR A 363 -29.48 -5.91 -9.74
N THR A 364 -28.82 -7.02 -9.44
CA THR A 364 -29.39 -8.34 -9.70
C THR A 364 -30.59 -8.49 -8.76
N ARG A 365 -31.80 -8.15 -9.21
CA ARG A 365 -33.02 -8.54 -8.51
C ARG A 365 -33.00 -10.07 -8.44
N VAL A 366 -32.88 -10.61 -7.24
CA VAL A 366 -33.20 -12.02 -6.98
C VAL A 366 -34.65 -12.17 -7.41
N ALA A 367 -34.88 -12.80 -8.57
CA ALA A 367 -36.19 -13.22 -8.98
C ALA A 367 -36.62 -14.33 -7.99
N GLY A 368 -37.21 -13.91 -6.87
CA GLY A 368 -37.99 -14.79 -6.03
C GLY A 368 -39.12 -15.33 -6.90
N LYS A 369 -39.01 -16.61 -7.28
CA LYS A 369 -40.18 -17.37 -7.71
C LYS A 369 -41.13 -17.43 -6.51
N LEU A 370 -42.29 -16.79 -6.67
CA LEU A 370 -43.47 -16.99 -5.83
C LEU A 370 -43.92 -18.45 -5.88
#